data_AF-A0A1H3MLZ1-F1
#
_entry.id   AF-A0A1H3MLZ1-F1
#
_cell.length_a   1.000
_cell.length_b   1.000
_cell.length_c   1.000
_cell.angle_alpha   90.00
_cell.angle_beta   90.00
_cell.angle_gamma   90.00
#
_symmetry.space_group_name_H-M   'P 1'
#
loop_
_entity.id
_entity.type
_entity.pdbx_description
1 polymer ?
#
loop_
_entity_poly.entity_id
_entity_poly.type
_entity_poly.pdbx_seq_one_letter_code
_entity_poly.pdbx_strand_id
1 'polypeptide(L)' 'MAGLDKAKAITATAHKLARLIYTMLTKGTEYVDKGQDDFDERYRQRLLHHLTVRTRKLGFNLTPVITETV' A
#
# COMPACT_ATOMS: atom_id res chain seq x y z
N MET A 1 30.52 7.58 -16.37
CA MET A 1 29.58 8.28 -15.46
C MET A 1 28.53 7.28 -14.96
N ALA A 2 28.85 6.42 -13.97
CA ALA A 2 27.91 5.39 -13.47
C ALA A 2 27.94 5.19 -11.94
N GLY A 3 28.93 5.74 -11.24
CA GLY A 3 29.05 5.62 -9.78
C GLY A 3 28.21 6.64 -8.99
N LEU A 4 27.95 7.82 -9.58
CA LEU A 4 27.22 8.91 -8.92
C LEU A 4 25.76 8.53 -8.64
N ASP A 5 25.11 7.83 -9.57
CA ASP A 5 23.70 7.43 -9.44
C ASP A 5 23.52 6.38 -8.33
N LYS A 6 24.50 5.49 -8.16
CA LYS A 6 24.48 4.47 -7.10
C LYS A 6 24.62 5.08 -5.71
N ALA A 7 25.57 6.00 -5.52
CA ALA A 7 25.74 6.69 -4.25
C ALA A 7 24.50 7.51 -3.89
N LYS A 8 23.90 8.20 -4.87
CA LYS A 8 22.66 8.96 -4.68
C LYS A 8 21.47 8.07 -4.29
N ALA A 9 21.36 6.89 -4.89
CA ALA A 9 20.32 5.91 -4.55
C ALA A 9 20.47 5.37 -3.12
N ILE A 10 21.71 5.10 -2.68
CA ILE A 10 22.00 4.64 -1.31
C ILE A 10 21.59 5.72 -0.30
N THR A 11 22.00 6.97 -0.52
CA THR A 11 21.65 8.09 0.36
C THR A 11 20.14 8.33 0.42
N ALA A 12 19.44 8.25 -0.72
CA ALA A 12 17.98 8.39 -0.76
C ALA A 12 17.28 7.29 0.06
N THR A 13 17.79 6.06 -0.02
CA THR A 13 17.24 4.91 0.72
C THR A 13 17.50 5.07 2.22
N ALA A 14 18.72 5.44 2.62
CA ALA A 14 19.08 5.73 4.01
C ALA A 14 18.22 6.86 4.59
N HIS A 15 18.03 7.95 3.83
CA HIS A 15 17.18 9.07 4.25
C HIS A 15 15.71 8.62 4.45
N LYS A 16 15.19 7.76 3.58
CA LYS A 16 13.84 7.20 3.71
C LYS A 16 13.70 6.35 4.99
N LEU A 17 14.69 5.52 5.29
CA LEU A 17 14.73 4.71 6.52
C LEU A 17 14.84 5.57 7.77
N ALA A 18 15.77 6.54 7.78
CA ALA A 18 15.95 7.46 8.89
C ALA A 18 14.66 8.25 9.18
N ARG A 19 13.96 8.71 8.13
CA ARG A 19 12.68 9.41 8.29
C ARG A 19 11.61 8.49 8.89
N LEU A 20 11.52 7.23 8.45
CA LEU A 20 10.61 6.25 9.03
C LEU A 20 10.88 6.07 10.52
N ILE A 21 12.12 5.73 10.89
CA ILE A 21 12.53 5.50 12.28
C ILE A 21 12.26 6.74 13.13
N TYR A 22 12.66 7.92 12.64
CA TYR A 22 12.41 9.19 13.31
C TYR A 22 10.91 9.39 13.55
N THR A 23 10.07 9.22 12.52
CA THR A 23 8.62 9.39 12.69
C THR A 23 8.00 8.38 13.65
N MET A 24 8.48 7.13 13.67
CA MET A 24 8.02 6.11 14.62
C MET A 24 8.39 6.48 16.05
N LEU A 25 9.61 7.00 16.27
CA LEU A 25 10.08 7.40 17.60
C LEU A 25 9.45 8.72 18.09
N THR A 26 9.32 9.72 17.21
CA THR A 26 8.90 11.08 17.61
C THR A 26 7.39 11.22 17.71
N LYS A 27 6.63 10.57 16.80
CA LYS A 27 5.18 10.69 16.82
C LYS A 27 4.52 9.74 17.80
N GLY A 28 5.29 8.83 18.42
CA GLY A 28 4.79 7.88 19.40
C GLY A 28 3.50 7.23 18.93
N THR A 29 3.41 6.92 17.62
CA THR A 29 2.32 6.06 17.16
C THR A 29 2.56 4.78 17.93
N GLU A 30 1.74 4.51 18.94
CA GLU A 30 1.62 3.16 19.46
C GLU A 30 1.67 2.27 18.22
N TYR A 31 2.58 1.31 18.23
CA TYR A 31 2.43 0.17 17.36
C TYR A 31 1.19 -0.56 17.87
N VAL A 32 0.03 0.07 17.64
CA VAL A 32 -1.24 -0.60 17.60
C VAL A 32 -1.01 -1.50 16.42
N ASP A 33 -0.88 -2.78 16.71
CA ASP A 33 -1.22 -3.80 15.75
C ASP A 33 -2.68 -3.54 15.39
N LYS A 34 -2.90 -2.54 14.54
CA LYS A 34 -4.06 -2.43 13.69
C LYS A 34 -3.90 -3.68 12.88
N GLY A 35 -4.48 -4.76 13.42
CA GLY A 35 -4.13 -6.13 13.08
C GLY A 35 -4.12 -6.31 11.58
N GLN A 36 -3.58 -7.44 11.16
CA GLN A 36 -3.64 -7.88 9.76
C GLN A 36 -5.00 -7.53 9.08
N ASP A 37 -6.11 -7.65 9.79
CA ASP A 37 -7.47 -7.27 9.36
C ASP A 37 -7.63 -5.82 8.85
N ASP A 38 -7.07 -4.82 9.54
CA ASP A 38 -7.17 -3.41 9.16
C ASP A 38 -6.37 -3.11 7.88
N PHE A 39 -5.24 -3.78 7.71
CA PHE A 39 -4.43 -3.72 6.49
C PHE A 39 -5.13 -4.43 5.34
N ASP A 40 -5.67 -5.61 5.60
CA ASP A 40 -6.35 -6.47 4.63
C ASP A 40 -7.64 -5.81 4.12
N GLU A 41 -8.41 -5.14 4.97
CA GLU A 41 -9.60 -4.40 4.56
C GLU A 41 -9.23 -3.21 3.65
N ARG A 42 -8.22 -2.42 4.03
CA ARG A 42 -7.74 -1.31 3.17
C ARG A 42 -7.17 -1.83 1.85
N TYR A 43 -6.49 -2.97 1.86
CA TYR A 43 -5.97 -3.61 0.67
C TYR A 43 -7.11 -4.09 -0.23
N ARG A 44 -8.12 -4.74 0.33
CA ARG A 44 -9.34 -5.18 -0.36
C ARG A 44 -10.08 -4.00 -0.99
N GLN A 45 -10.25 -2.89 -0.27
CA GLN A 45 -10.89 -1.68 -0.82
C GLN A 45 -10.12 -1.11 -2.01
N ARG A 46 -8.77 -1.01 -1.92
CA ARG A 46 -7.94 -0.57 -3.04
C ARG A 46 -8.07 -1.50 -4.25
N LEU A 47 -8.05 -2.80 -4.03
CA LEU A 47 -8.23 -3.79 -5.10
C LEU A 47 -9.59 -3.64 -5.78
N LEU A 48 -10.68 -3.57 -5.02
CA LEU A 48 -12.02 -3.39 -5.55
C LEU A 48 -12.17 -2.08 -6.33
N HIS A 49 -11.58 -0.99 -5.82
CA HIS A 49 -11.57 0.29 -6.53
C HIS A 49 -10.86 0.18 -7.88
N HIS A 50 -9.65 -0.39 -7.90
CA HIS A 50 -8.86 -0.55 -9.12
C HIS A 50 -9.58 -1.45 -10.13
N LEU A 51 -10.22 -2.52 -9.66
CA LEU A 51 -11.00 -3.42 -10.50
C LEU A 51 -12.21 -2.71 -11.10
N THR A 52 -12.97 -1.99 -10.28
CA THR A 52 -14.15 -1.22 -10.73
C THR A 52 -13.78 -0.17 -11.76
N VAL A 53 -12.68 0.56 -11.56
CA VAL A 53 -12.19 1.54 -12.53
C VAL A 53 -11.80 0.86 -13.84
N ARG A 54 -11.15 -0.30 -13.78
CA ARG A 54 -10.75 -1.06 -14.97
C ARG A 54 -11.96 -1.59 -15.74
N THR A 55 -12.95 -2.17 -15.07
CA THR A 55 -14.16 -2.70 -15.74
C THR A 55 -14.95 -1.58 -16.40
N ARG A 56 -15.10 -0.44 -15.74
CA ARG A 56 -15.79 0.74 -16.31
C ARG A 56 -15.13 1.23 -17.60
N LYS A 57 -13.79 1.24 -17.65
CA LYS A 57 -13.04 1.59 -18.88
C LYS A 57 -13.31 0.63 -20.04
N LEU A 58 -13.67 -0.61 -19.74
CA LEU A 58 -13.98 -1.64 -20.73
C LEU A 58 -15.49 -1.71 -21.06
N GLY A 59 -16.32 -0.83 -20.50
CA GLY A 59 -17.77 -0.84 -20.70
C GLY A 59 -18.51 -1.88 -19.85
N PHE A 60 -17.86 -2.48 -18.85
CA PHE A 60 -18.44 -3.47 -17.95
C PHE A 60 -18.64 -2.93 -16.54
N ASN A 61 -19.64 -3.45 -15.82
CA ASN A 61 -19.86 -3.13 -14.41
C ASN A 61 -19.49 -4.32 -13.52
N LEU A 62 -18.86 -4.06 -12.38
CA LEU A 62 -18.47 -5.10 -11.42
C LEU A 62 -19.67 -5.45 -10.54
N THR A 63 -20.19 -6.67 -10.65
CA THR A 63 -21.26 -7.18 -9.79
C THR A 63 -20.71 -8.27 -8.87
N PRO A 64 -20.95 -8.21 -7.55
CA PRO A 64 -20.53 -9.27 -6.64
C PRO A 64 -21.28 -10.56 -6.99
N VAL A 65 -20.54 -11.65 -7.17
CA VAL A 65 -21.14 -12.98 -7.30
C VAL A 65 -21.31 -13.50 -5.89
N ILE A 66 -22.57 -13.61 -5.43
CA ILE A 66 -22.90 -14.27 -4.18
C ILE A 66 -22.94 -15.77 -4.49
N THR A 67 -21.82 -16.46 -4.27
CA THR A 67 -21.81 -17.92 -4.39
C THR A 67 -22.42 -18.46 -3.09
N GLU A 68 -23.73 -18.73 -3.09
CA GLU A 68 -24.32 -19.62 -2.09
C GLU A 68 -23.67 -20.99 -2.25
N THR A 69 -22.79 -21.33 -1.33
CA THR A 69 -22.28 -22.69 -1.14
C THR A 69 -23.44 -23.57 -0.72
N VAL A 70 -23.90 -24.42 -1.64
CA VAL A 70 -24.75 -25.59 -1.38
C VAL A 70 -23.96 -26.64 -0.61
#